data_AF-A0AAF0YC83-F1
#
_entry.id   AF-A0AAF0YC83-F1
#
_cell.length_a   1.000
_cell.length_b   1.000
_cell.length_c   1.000
_cell.angle_alpha   90.00
_cell.angle_beta   90.00
_cell.angle_gamma   90.00
#
_symmetry.space_group_name_H-M   'P 1'
#
loop_
_entity.id
_entity.type
_entity.pdbx_description
1 polymer ?
#
loop_
_entity_poly.entity_id
_entity_poly.type
_entity_poly.pdbx_seq_one_letter_code
_entity_poly.pdbx_strand_id
1 'polypeptide(L)'
;MVYNGDEVSAVVVDFGSHTTRAGWAGEDSPRVVTPSFYGYADVPQPSGSGSTSNGTATDAPANGDDPMDGTGDEGKVGATKRKYYFGDDGVGVWRNGMEVGNFMVDGIVNDGEAAGNMLKYLLRDRLSVDPSEHPLFLTEPAWNSPKARETLTQIAFEQEEVPAMYFGSSGVLSAFSAGKRTALVLDVGHINSSAVPVVDGYALRAGTMRQPLASALVISQLHHHFSNPTPSRSFPLSLLPRHLIARRDTTAEPGSEPHPTLREDRLPGTTASWRAWAEQGVVDNWKEACGEVLSHRGFDFANAKDLPQVLYEFPDGYHQYFGEERYRFTEALFDPKKYFDQSFEPPASLRVTSSGDHSHSLKEVVPLSQLVHDSIMACDVDVRASLLQNIVVVGNTFLTRGLTERLDIELATLLPSQKIKVHGFERKYAPWLGGSILASLGTFHQLWVTKDEYEEHGMNIVHQRCK
;
A
#
# COMPACT_ATOMS: atom_id res chain seq x y z
N MET A 1 19.30 0.56 -30.35
CA MET A 1 19.38 -0.88 -30.75
C MET A 1 18.07 -1.57 -30.39
N VAL A 2 17.59 -2.56 -31.15
CA VAL A 2 16.42 -3.35 -30.72
C VAL A 2 16.87 -4.25 -29.56
N TYR A 3 16.34 -4.02 -28.37
CA TYR A 3 16.57 -4.88 -27.21
C TYR A 3 16.10 -6.32 -27.52
N ASN A 4 17.01 -7.28 -27.43
CA ASN A 4 16.73 -8.69 -27.71
C ASN A 4 16.47 -9.42 -26.38
N GLY A 5 15.24 -9.33 -25.88
CA GLY A 5 14.89 -9.71 -24.51
C GLY A 5 14.92 -11.20 -24.16
N ASP A 6 15.29 -12.09 -25.09
CA ASP A 6 15.33 -13.54 -24.84
C ASP A 6 16.51 -13.96 -23.92
N GLU A 7 17.52 -13.10 -23.71
CA GLU A 7 18.74 -13.45 -22.96
C GLU A 7 18.76 -12.95 -21.50
N VAL A 8 17.93 -11.96 -21.14
CA VAL A 8 18.00 -11.30 -19.82
C VAL A 8 16.64 -11.21 -19.15
N SER A 9 16.52 -11.81 -17.95
CA SER A 9 15.30 -11.76 -17.14
C SER A 9 15.04 -10.36 -16.61
N ALA A 10 13.80 -9.88 -16.75
CA ALA A 10 13.35 -8.62 -16.18
C ALA A 10 13.11 -8.73 -14.66
N VAL A 11 13.32 -7.64 -13.94
CA VAL A 11 12.94 -7.50 -12.54
C VAL A 11 11.55 -6.88 -12.46
N VAL A 12 10.66 -7.49 -11.68
CA VAL A 12 9.28 -7.03 -11.48
C VAL A 12 9.15 -6.47 -10.07
N VAL A 13 8.71 -5.22 -9.97
CA VAL A 13 8.48 -4.49 -8.71
C VAL A 13 7.04 -4.02 -8.64
N ASP A 14 6.36 -4.36 -7.54
CA ASP A 14 4.99 -3.96 -7.24
C ASP A 14 4.96 -3.08 -5.99
N PHE A 15 4.75 -1.78 -6.17
CA PHE A 15 4.59 -0.81 -5.07
C PHE A 15 3.14 -0.82 -4.57
N GLY A 16 2.86 -1.63 -3.55
CA GLY A 16 1.60 -1.56 -2.82
C GLY A 16 1.61 -0.49 -1.73
N SER A 17 0.43 -0.09 -1.27
CA SER A 17 0.29 0.90 -0.19
C SER A 17 0.74 0.40 1.19
N HIS A 18 0.74 -0.91 1.41
CA HIS A 18 1.13 -1.55 2.67
C HIS A 18 2.39 -2.39 2.55
N THR A 19 2.50 -3.16 1.46
CA THR A 19 3.67 -3.99 1.14
C THR A 19 4.12 -3.73 -0.28
N THR A 20 5.43 -3.71 -0.45
CA THR A 20 6.13 -3.67 -1.72
C THR A 20 6.71 -5.05 -2.00
N ARG A 21 6.60 -5.50 -3.25
CA ARG A 21 7.08 -6.82 -3.68
C ARG A 21 8.08 -6.68 -4.82
N ALA A 22 9.10 -7.52 -4.83
CA ALA A 22 10.06 -7.58 -5.92
C ALA A 22 10.52 -9.02 -6.19
N GLY A 23 10.86 -9.33 -7.44
CA GLY A 23 11.39 -10.62 -7.85
C GLY A 23 11.59 -10.69 -9.36
N TRP A 24 11.84 -11.89 -9.89
CA TRP A 24 12.13 -12.08 -11.31
C TRP A 24 10.89 -12.41 -12.12
N ALA A 25 10.89 -11.95 -13.38
CA ALA A 25 9.92 -12.40 -14.35
C ALA A 25 10.01 -13.93 -14.53
N GLY A 26 8.85 -14.59 -14.62
CA GLY A 26 8.72 -16.04 -14.72
C GLY A 26 8.69 -16.78 -13.38
N GLU A 27 8.87 -16.10 -12.24
CA GLU A 27 8.70 -16.71 -10.92
C GLU A 27 7.24 -16.66 -10.45
N ASP A 28 6.81 -17.69 -9.71
CA ASP A 28 5.45 -17.82 -9.15
C ASP A 28 5.22 -17.01 -7.86
N SER A 29 6.30 -16.48 -7.26
CA SER A 29 6.25 -15.71 -6.02
C SER A 29 7.37 -14.67 -5.96
N PRO A 30 7.12 -13.47 -5.41
CA PRO A 30 8.17 -12.47 -5.25
C PRO A 30 9.23 -12.97 -4.27
N ARG A 31 10.50 -12.70 -4.58
CA ARG A 31 11.62 -13.02 -3.68
C ARG A 31 11.65 -12.14 -2.44
N VAL A 32 11.12 -10.93 -2.57
CA VAL A 32 11.11 -9.92 -1.51
C VAL A 32 9.69 -9.43 -1.32
N VAL A 33 9.21 -9.47 -0.09
CA VAL A 33 7.99 -8.79 0.34
C VAL A 33 8.36 -7.96 1.58
N THR A 34 8.31 -6.65 1.45
CA THR A 34 8.70 -5.70 2.51
C THR A 34 7.57 -4.71 2.76
N PRO A 35 7.40 -4.17 3.98
CA PRO A 35 6.51 -3.03 4.19
C PRO A 35 6.86 -1.87 3.25
N SER A 36 5.84 -1.16 2.76
CA SER A 36 6.00 0.12 2.05
C SER A 36 6.22 1.30 3.00
N PHE A 37 6.19 1.03 4.30
CA PHE A 37 6.60 1.95 5.35
C PHE A 37 8.12 1.89 5.52
N TYR A 38 8.72 3.05 5.78
CA TYR A 38 10.16 3.18 5.98
C TYR A 38 10.46 3.97 7.24
N GLY A 39 11.53 3.57 7.93
CA GLY A 39 12.06 4.35 9.05
C GLY A 39 12.99 5.42 8.50
N TYR A 40 13.05 6.59 9.12
CA TYR A 40 14.06 7.58 8.81
C TYR A 40 14.51 8.36 10.03
N ALA A 41 15.74 8.86 9.97
CA ALA A 41 16.29 9.78 10.97
C ALA A 41 17.21 10.78 10.27
N ASP A 42 17.14 12.04 10.69
CA ASP A 42 18.02 13.09 10.17
C ASP A 42 19.33 13.07 10.97
N VAL A 43 20.44 12.80 10.28
CA VAL A 43 21.77 12.67 10.89
C VAL A 43 22.59 13.92 10.58
N PRO A 44 23.23 14.58 11.56
CA PRO A 44 24.12 15.70 11.30
C PRO A 44 25.27 15.28 10.37
N GLN A 45 25.51 16.01 9.27
CA GLN A 45 26.72 15.76 8.50
C GLN A 45 27.93 16.31 9.27
N PRO A 46 29.03 15.55 9.37
CA PRO A 46 30.30 16.11 9.80
C PRO A 46 30.74 17.18 8.79
N SER A 47 31.04 18.38 9.29
CA SER A 47 31.60 19.49 8.51
C SER A 47 33.02 19.15 8.04
N GLY A 48 33.16 18.44 6.92
CA GLY A 48 34.48 18.20 6.33
C GLY A 48 34.57 17.04 5.33
N SER A 49 34.13 17.28 4.09
CA SER A 49 34.87 16.83 2.91
C SER A 49 34.43 17.69 1.72
N GLY A 50 35.07 18.84 1.55
CA GLY A 50 34.96 19.58 0.30
C GLY A 50 35.49 18.69 -0.82
N SER A 51 34.67 18.36 -1.81
CA SER A 51 35.20 17.89 -3.07
C SER A 51 36.05 19.02 -3.64
N THR A 52 37.36 18.87 -3.66
CA THR A 52 38.23 19.68 -4.52
C THR A 52 37.88 19.35 -5.97
N SER A 53 36.92 20.08 -6.54
CA SER A 53 36.83 20.24 -7.98
C SER A 53 38.04 21.08 -8.39
N ASN A 54 39.01 20.44 -9.04
CA ASN A 54 40.07 21.14 -9.77
C ASN A 54 39.42 21.82 -10.99
N GLY A 55 38.90 23.03 -10.77
CA GLY A 55 38.53 23.97 -11.83
C GLY A 55 39.75 24.81 -12.20
N THR A 56 40.22 24.63 -13.43
CA THR A 56 41.27 25.40 -14.09
C THR A 56 41.02 26.91 -14.01
N ALA A 57 42.05 27.64 -13.59
CA ALA A 57 42.10 29.08 -13.53
C ALA A 57 42.04 29.73 -14.93
N THR A 58 41.24 30.78 -15.06
CA THR A 58 41.44 31.83 -16.08
C THR A 58 41.23 33.19 -15.41
N ASP A 59 42.31 33.98 -15.43
CA ASP A 59 42.41 35.36 -14.96
C ASP A 59 41.52 36.35 -15.74
N ALA A 60 40.85 37.26 -15.04
CA ALA A 60 40.53 38.60 -15.53
C ALA A 60 40.26 39.58 -14.34
N PRO A 61 40.61 40.87 -14.46
CA PRO A 61 40.93 41.71 -13.30
C PRO A 61 39.77 42.55 -12.74
N ALA A 62 40.03 43.04 -11.52
CA ALA A 62 39.18 43.78 -10.61
C ALA A 62 38.73 45.18 -11.08
N ASN A 63 37.53 45.55 -10.62
CA ASN A 63 37.02 46.87 -10.20
C ASN A 63 35.65 46.56 -9.56
N GLY A 64 35.21 46.97 -8.37
CA GLY A 64 35.59 48.03 -7.45
C GLY A 64 34.26 48.49 -6.80
N ASP A 65 34.26 48.64 -5.48
CA ASP A 65 33.25 49.30 -4.61
C ASP A 65 32.12 48.45 -3.99
N ASP A 66 32.40 48.01 -2.76
CA ASP A 66 31.47 47.60 -1.70
C ASP A 66 30.55 48.76 -1.25
N PRO A 67 29.44 48.44 -0.56
CA PRO A 67 29.39 48.87 0.83
C PRO A 67 28.98 47.75 1.80
N MET A 68 29.73 47.65 2.90
CA MET A 68 29.36 46.95 4.13
C MET A 68 28.08 47.54 4.73
N ASP A 69 27.17 46.68 5.20
CA ASP A 69 26.53 46.88 6.50
C ASP A 69 26.01 45.55 7.10
N GLY A 70 26.06 45.47 8.43
CA GLY A 70 25.11 44.70 9.22
C GLY A 70 25.40 43.22 9.49
N THR A 71 26.16 42.96 10.55
CA THR A 71 26.29 41.68 11.24
C THR A 71 24.93 41.05 11.60
N GLY A 72 24.66 39.88 11.02
CA GLY A 72 23.69 38.90 11.52
C GLY A 72 24.37 37.54 11.50
N ASP A 73 24.76 37.04 12.68
CA ASP A 73 25.25 35.68 12.89
C ASP A 73 24.06 34.71 12.71
N GLU A 74 23.66 34.46 11.46
CA GLU A 74 22.83 33.31 11.12
C GLU A 74 23.74 32.07 11.23
N GLY A 75 23.72 31.45 12.41
CA GLY A 75 24.41 30.20 12.65
C GLY A 75 24.10 29.22 11.52
N LYS A 76 25.14 28.85 10.77
CA LYS A 76 25.07 27.81 9.74
C LYS A 76 24.52 26.54 10.37
N VAL A 77 23.23 26.27 10.18
CA VAL A 77 22.62 24.99 10.51
C VAL A 77 23.37 23.96 9.66
N GLY A 78 24.18 23.12 10.31
CA GLY A 78 24.94 22.08 9.63
C GLY A 78 24.00 21.22 8.80
N ALA A 79 24.35 20.96 7.53
CA ALA A 79 23.51 20.17 6.64
C ALA A 79 23.20 18.80 7.27
N THR A 80 21.93 18.49 7.47
CA THR A 80 21.49 17.17 7.95
C THR A 80 21.22 16.25 6.76
N LYS A 81 21.75 15.02 6.78
CA LYS A 81 21.44 14.00 5.77
C LYS A 81 20.41 13.03 6.34
N ARG A 82 19.32 12.81 5.61
CA ARG A 82 18.32 11.80 5.96
C ARG A 82 18.88 10.40 5.72
N LYS A 83 18.76 9.54 6.74
CA LYS A 83 19.08 8.11 6.64
C LYS A 83 17.78 7.32 6.65
N TYR A 84 17.61 6.46 5.65
CA TYR A 84 16.44 5.60 5.48
C TYR A 84 16.70 4.18 5.98
N TYR A 85 15.64 3.50 6.43
CA TYR A 85 15.65 2.13 6.93
C TYR A 85 14.48 1.35 6.31
N PHE A 86 14.78 0.24 5.63
CA PHE A 86 13.81 -0.59 4.92
C PHE A 86 13.90 -2.07 5.33
N GLY A 87 12.84 -2.84 5.05
CA GLY A 87 12.77 -4.29 5.26
C GLY A 87 13.07 -4.76 6.67
N ASP A 88 13.95 -5.75 6.79
CA ASP A 88 14.27 -6.43 8.07
C ASP A 88 14.86 -5.46 9.10
N ASP A 89 15.68 -4.51 8.63
CA ASP A 89 16.22 -3.41 9.43
C ASP A 89 15.33 -2.17 9.41
N GLY A 90 14.12 -2.26 8.86
CA GLY A 90 13.24 -1.11 8.63
C GLY A 90 12.48 -0.65 9.87
N VAL A 91 11.22 -0.31 9.65
CA VAL A 91 10.27 0.20 10.67
C VAL A 91 10.06 -0.75 11.85
N GLY A 92 10.24 -2.06 11.62
CA GLY A 92 10.09 -3.09 12.65
C GLY A 92 11.17 -3.05 13.74
N VAL A 93 12.30 -2.38 13.50
CA VAL A 93 13.37 -2.23 14.49
C VAL A 93 13.26 -0.85 15.15
N TRP A 94 12.91 -0.82 16.44
CA TRP A 94 12.86 0.43 17.20
C TRP A 94 14.25 1.09 17.27
N ARG A 95 14.30 2.40 17.02
CA ARG A 95 15.50 3.24 17.14
C ARG A 95 15.13 4.56 17.78
N ASN A 96 16.02 5.07 18.63
CA ASN A 96 15.85 6.35 19.30
C ASN A 96 15.71 7.49 18.28
N GLY A 97 14.59 8.23 18.34
CA GLY A 97 14.31 9.37 17.46
C GLY A 97 13.99 9.01 16.00
N MET A 98 13.74 7.74 15.68
CA MET A 98 13.38 7.33 14.33
C MET A 98 11.91 7.62 14.03
N GLU A 99 11.67 8.34 12.94
CA GLU A 99 10.36 8.58 12.38
C GLU A 99 9.98 7.49 11.37
N VAL A 100 8.68 7.38 11.07
CA VAL A 100 8.13 6.43 10.10
C VAL A 100 7.37 7.19 9.02
N GLY A 101 7.69 6.90 7.77
CA GLY A 101 7.00 7.42 6.59
C GLY A 101 6.38 6.30 5.76
N ASN A 102 5.51 6.69 4.83
CA ASN A 102 5.03 5.84 3.75
C ASN A 102 5.09 6.66 2.46
N PHE A 103 5.70 6.11 1.41
CA PHE A 103 5.88 6.84 0.15
C PHE A 103 4.65 6.83 -0.75
N MET A 104 3.61 6.08 -0.37
CA MET A 104 2.36 5.93 -1.10
C MET A 104 1.22 6.72 -0.45
N VAL A 105 0.45 7.42 -1.26
CA VAL A 105 -0.83 8.04 -0.89
C VAL A 105 -1.86 7.62 -1.93
N ASP A 106 -3.00 7.07 -1.49
CA ASP A 106 -4.09 6.69 -2.40
C ASP A 106 -3.67 5.71 -3.53
N GLY A 107 -2.69 4.85 -3.21
CA GLY A 107 -2.11 3.89 -4.16
C GLY A 107 -1.13 4.48 -5.17
N ILE A 108 -0.80 5.77 -5.06
CA ILE A 108 0.14 6.48 -5.94
C ILE A 108 1.42 6.83 -5.16
N VAL A 109 2.58 6.77 -5.83
CA VAL A 109 3.84 7.27 -5.28
C VAL A 109 3.76 8.78 -5.11
N ASN A 110 3.86 9.25 -3.87
CA ASN A 110 3.82 10.67 -3.50
C ASN A 110 5.20 11.19 -3.06
N ASP A 111 6.04 10.32 -2.48
CA ASP A 111 7.42 10.64 -2.09
C ASP A 111 8.40 9.89 -3.01
N GLY A 112 8.86 10.59 -4.05
CA GLY A 112 9.78 10.03 -5.05
C GLY A 112 11.15 9.68 -4.48
N GLU A 113 11.65 10.45 -3.52
CA GLU A 113 12.96 10.18 -2.90
C GLU A 113 12.91 8.88 -2.09
N ALA A 114 11.89 8.70 -1.26
CA ALA A 114 11.72 7.45 -0.51
C ALA A 114 11.43 6.26 -1.44
N ALA A 115 10.65 6.43 -2.50
CA ALA A 115 10.39 5.39 -3.49
C ALA A 115 11.66 4.98 -4.24
N GLY A 116 12.52 5.92 -4.63
CA GLY A 116 13.81 5.64 -5.25
C GLY A 116 14.77 4.91 -4.30
N ASN A 117 14.84 5.33 -3.04
CA ASN A 117 15.63 4.62 -2.02
C ASN A 117 15.09 3.20 -1.75
N MET A 118 13.77 3.00 -1.75
CA MET A 118 13.15 1.67 -1.66
C MET A 118 13.51 0.81 -2.88
N LEU A 119 13.41 1.36 -4.09
CA LEU A 119 13.79 0.65 -5.33
C LEU A 119 15.25 0.21 -5.28
N LYS A 120 16.15 1.12 -4.91
CA LYS A 120 17.57 0.83 -4.71
C LYS A 120 17.81 -0.30 -3.70
N TYR A 121 17.13 -0.25 -2.55
CA TYR A 121 17.18 -1.31 -1.54
C TYR A 121 16.73 -2.66 -2.10
N LEU A 122 15.63 -2.70 -2.86
CA LEU A 122 15.13 -3.93 -3.47
C LEU A 122 16.14 -4.51 -4.48
N LEU A 123 16.65 -3.68 -5.38
CA LEU A 123 17.53 -4.11 -6.47
C LEU A 123 18.91 -4.51 -5.94
N ARG A 124 19.59 -3.62 -5.21
CA ARG A 124 20.99 -3.82 -4.81
C ARG A 124 21.13 -4.64 -3.53
N ASP A 125 20.31 -4.37 -2.52
CA ASP A 125 20.50 -4.99 -1.19
C ASP A 125 19.76 -6.33 -1.06
N ARG A 126 18.62 -6.49 -1.76
CA ARG A 126 17.78 -7.71 -1.61
C ARG A 126 17.81 -8.67 -2.78
N LEU A 127 17.83 -8.17 -4.00
CA LEU A 127 17.97 -9.00 -5.20
C LEU A 127 19.43 -9.16 -5.64
N SER A 128 20.32 -8.29 -5.15
CA SER A 128 21.75 -8.28 -5.48
C SER A 128 22.00 -8.18 -6.99
N VAL A 129 21.24 -7.32 -7.67
CA VAL A 129 21.32 -7.09 -9.11
C VAL A 129 21.93 -5.74 -9.43
N ASP A 130 22.62 -5.66 -10.58
CA ASP A 130 22.92 -4.39 -11.22
C ASP A 130 21.70 -3.97 -12.06
N PRO A 131 21.01 -2.87 -11.72
CA PRO A 131 19.84 -2.42 -12.46
C PRO A 131 20.15 -2.09 -13.93
N SER A 132 21.39 -1.73 -14.27
CA SER A 132 21.77 -1.37 -15.65
C SER A 132 21.81 -2.56 -16.60
N GLU A 133 21.82 -3.78 -16.05
CA GLU A 133 21.83 -5.02 -16.82
C GLU A 133 20.42 -5.56 -17.09
N HIS A 134 19.39 -5.12 -16.36
CA HIS A 134 18.08 -5.78 -16.35
C HIS A 134 16.91 -4.82 -16.62
N PRO A 135 15.95 -5.17 -17.50
CA PRO A 135 14.72 -4.40 -17.63
C PRO A 135 13.92 -4.34 -16.33
N LEU A 136 13.25 -3.22 -16.10
CA LEU A 136 12.43 -3.00 -14.91
C LEU A 136 10.93 -2.92 -15.26
N PHE A 137 10.15 -3.86 -14.71
CA PHE A 137 8.70 -3.82 -14.77
C PHE A 137 8.15 -3.23 -13.47
N LEU A 138 7.38 -2.15 -13.56
CA LEU A 138 6.70 -1.54 -12.42
C LEU A 138 5.20 -1.71 -12.54
N THR A 139 4.52 -2.00 -11.43
CA THR A 139 3.05 -1.93 -11.39
C THR A 139 2.59 -0.51 -11.04
N GLU A 140 1.38 -0.18 -11.49
CA GLU A 140 0.72 1.09 -11.13
C GLU A 140 -0.80 0.93 -11.10
N PRO A 141 -1.53 1.73 -10.30
CA PRO A 141 -2.98 1.72 -10.33
C PRO A 141 -3.54 2.32 -11.62
N ALA A 142 -4.78 1.96 -11.98
CA ALA A 142 -5.46 2.49 -13.17
C ALA A 142 -5.68 4.01 -13.16
N TRP A 143 -5.58 4.63 -11.98
CA TRP A 143 -5.75 6.07 -11.74
C TRP A 143 -4.40 6.77 -11.44
N ASN A 144 -3.27 6.16 -11.83
CA ASN A 144 -1.96 6.75 -11.55
C ASN A 144 -1.83 8.17 -12.14
N SER A 145 -1.13 9.05 -11.43
CA SER A 145 -0.93 10.43 -11.90
C SER A 145 0.23 10.51 -12.89
N PRO A 146 0.17 11.40 -13.90
CA PRO A 146 1.30 11.64 -14.80
C PRO A 146 2.58 11.98 -14.03
N LYS A 147 2.49 12.85 -13.02
CA LYS A 147 3.62 13.24 -12.16
C LYS A 147 4.30 12.05 -11.47
N ALA A 148 3.52 11.13 -10.92
CA ALA A 148 4.08 9.95 -10.25
C ALA A 148 4.77 9.02 -11.25
N ARG A 149 4.18 8.84 -12.45
CA ARG A 149 4.79 8.06 -13.53
C ARG A 149 6.08 8.68 -14.03
N GLU A 150 6.11 10.00 -14.23
CA GLU A 150 7.31 10.76 -14.60
C GLU A 150 8.41 10.61 -13.55
N THR A 151 8.06 10.77 -12.28
CA THR A 151 9.01 10.62 -11.15
C THR A 151 9.64 9.23 -11.14
N LEU A 152 8.84 8.18 -11.26
CA LEU A 152 9.36 6.80 -11.30
C LEU A 152 10.18 6.50 -12.56
N THR A 153 9.81 7.09 -13.70
CA THR A 153 10.56 6.95 -14.96
C THR A 153 11.94 7.58 -14.85
N GLN A 154 12.02 8.80 -14.29
CA GLN A 154 13.30 9.49 -14.05
C GLN A 154 14.17 8.67 -13.09
N ILE A 155 13.60 8.15 -12.00
CA ILE A 155 14.33 7.26 -11.09
C ILE A 155 14.87 6.03 -11.84
N ALA A 156 14.03 5.36 -12.63
CA ALA A 156 14.42 4.14 -13.34
C ALA A 156 15.53 4.39 -14.38
N PHE A 157 15.38 5.36 -15.28
CA PHE A 157 16.34 5.59 -16.37
C PHE A 157 17.53 6.46 -15.97
N GLU A 158 17.35 7.47 -15.13
CA GLU A 158 18.39 8.47 -14.84
C GLU A 158 19.19 8.13 -13.58
N GLN A 159 18.57 7.50 -12.57
CA GLN A 159 19.25 7.14 -11.31
C GLN A 159 19.68 5.67 -11.28
N GLU A 160 18.80 4.77 -11.70
CA GLU A 160 19.06 3.33 -11.72
C GLU A 160 19.64 2.86 -13.07
N GLU A 161 19.59 3.68 -14.11
CA GLU A 161 20.15 3.40 -15.43
C GLU A 161 19.65 2.11 -16.11
N VAL A 162 18.39 1.73 -15.84
CA VAL A 162 17.81 0.52 -16.42
C VAL A 162 17.82 0.58 -17.95
N PRO A 163 18.12 -0.52 -18.66
CA PRO A 163 18.20 -0.53 -20.13
C PRO A 163 16.82 -0.37 -20.78
N ALA A 164 15.78 -0.84 -20.11
CA ALA A 164 14.40 -0.71 -20.53
C ALA A 164 13.42 -0.79 -19.35
N MET A 165 12.23 -0.23 -19.51
CA MET A 165 11.18 -0.32 -18.49
C MET A 165 9.77 -0.40 -19.07
N TYR A 166 8.82 -0.82 -18.23
CA TYR A 166 7.39 -0.81 -18.54
C TYR A 166 6.54 -0.61 -17.28
N PHE A 167 5.40 0.07 -17.42
CA PHE A 167 4.38 0.16 -16.38
C PHE A 167 3.16 -0.70 -16.72
N GLY A 168 2.81 -1.63 -15.84
CA GLY A 168 1.62 -2.46 -15.98
C GLY A 168 0.51 -2.06 -14.99
N SER A 169 -0.72 -1.94 -15.49
CA SER A 169 -1.90 -1.66 -14.67
C SER A 169 -2.20 -2.81 -13.72
N SER A 170 -2.19 -2.57 -12.40
CA SER A 170 -2.42 -3.59 -11.37
C SER A 170 -3.73 -4.37 -11.55
N GLY A 171 -4.79 -3.72 -12.03
CA GLY A 171 -6.06 -4.36 -12.35
C GLY A 171 -5.96 -5.32 -13.54
N VAL A 172 -5.32 -4.88 -14.63
CA VAL A 172 -5.09 -5.73 -15.82
C VAL A 172 -4.21 -6.93 -15.46
N LEU A 173 -3.12 -6.71 -14.72
CA LEU A 173 -2.21 -7.76 -14.29
C LEU A 173 -2.90 -8.76 -13.36
N SER A 174 -3.78 -8.29 -12.47
CA SER A 174 -4.56 -9.17 -11.60
C SER A 174 -5.50 -10.08 -12.42
N ALA A 175 -6.23 -9.53 -13.39
CA ALA A 175 -7.08 -10.31 -14.30
C ALA A 175 -6.25 -11.32 -15.11
N PHE A 176 -5.09 -10.89 -15.61
CA PHE A 176 -4.18 -11.73 -16.37
C PHE A 176 -3.63 -12.90 -15.53
N SER A 177 -3.23 -12.64 -14.27
CA SER A 177 -2.78 -13.68 -13.34
C SER A 177 -3.86 -14.72 -13.02
N ALA A 178 -5.13 -14.35 -13.15
CA ALA A 178 -6.30 -15.21 -13.01
C ALA A 178 -6.68 -15.96 -14.31
N GLY A 179 -5.91 -15.76 -15.40
CA GLY A 179 -6.20 -16.35 -16.72
C GLY A 179 -7.45 -15.75 -17.39
N LYS A 180 -7.81 -14.51 -17.04
CA LYS A 180 -9.01 -13.83 -17.55
C LYS A 180 -8.62 -12.65 -18.42
N ARG A 181 -9.01 -12.69 -19.70
CA ARG A 181 -8.88 -11.54 -20.61
C ARG A 181 -9.97 -10.49 -20.38
N THR A 182 -11.13 -10.94 -19.91
CA THR A 182 -12.28 -10.08 -19.57
C THR A 182 -12.76 -10.44 -18.18
N ALA A 183 -12.69 -9.48 -17.25
CA ALA A 183 -13.03 -9.64 -15.85
C ALA A 183 -13.26 -8.29 -15.18
N LEU A 184 -14.09 -8.25 -14.14
CA LEU A 184 -14.07 -7.14 -13.19
C LEU A 184 -13.09 -7.50 -12.06
N VAL A 185 -12.03 -6.72 -11.87
CA VAL A 185 -11.13 -6.90 -10.75
C VAL A 185 -11.59 -6.04 -9.57
N LEU A 186 -11.98 -6.68 -8.48
CA LEU A 186 -12.23 -6.04 -7.20
C LEU A 186 -10.99 -6.19 -6.31
N ASP A 187 -10.16 -5.15 -6.23
CA ASP A 187 -9.00 -5.11 -5.33
C ASP A 187 -9.42 -4.50 -3.99
N VAL A 188 -9.41 -5.31 -2.93
CA VAL A 188 -9.64 -4.87 -1.54
C VAL A 188 -8.28 -4.78 -0.84
N GLY A 189 -7.61 -3.65 -1.06
CA GLY A 189 -6.25 -3.38 -0.61
C GLY A 189 -6.17 -2.86 0.83
N HIS A 190 -5.07 -2.17 1.17
CA HIS A 190 -4.90 -1.55 2.48
C HIS A 190 -5.53 -0.16 2.57
N ILE A 191 -5.10 0.79 1.71
CA ILE A 191 -5.61 2.16 1.73
C ILE A 191 -6.99 2.28 1.06
N ASN A 192 -7.19 1.62 -0.07
CA ASN A 192 -8.41 1.73 -0.87
C ASN A 192 -8.90 0.35 -1.34
N SER A 193 -10.20 0.32 -1.66
CA SER A 193 -10.80 -0.72 -2.47
C SER A 193 -11.13 -0.16 -3.83
N SER A 194 -10.94 -0.95 -4.88
CA SER A 194 -11.20 -0.51 -6.25
C SER A 194 -11.84 -1.60 -7.10
N ALA A 195 -12.68 -1.19 -8.04
CA ALA A 195 -13.30 -2.02 -9.04
C ALA A 195 -12.78 -1.57 -10.42
N VAL A 196 -12.01 -2.43 -11.10
CA VAL A 196 -11.40 -2.15 -12.39
C VAL A 196 -11.94 -3.14 -13.42
N PRO A 197 -12.82 -2.71 -14.34
CA PRO A 197 -13.30 -3.56 -15.42
C PRO A 197 -12.19 -3.71 -16.47
N VAL A 198 -11.85 -4.95 -16.79
CA VAL A 198 -10.87 -5.33 -17.81
C VAL A 198 -11.62 -6.02 -18.95
N VAL A 199 -11.42 -5.55 -20.18
CA VAL A 199 -12.00 -6.15 -21.40
C VAL A 199 -10.89 -6.33 -22.42
N ASP A 200 -10.72 -7.56 -22.92
CA ASP A 200 -9.68 -7.94 -23.88
C ASP A 200 -8.27 -7.49 -23.48
N GLY A 201 -7.98 -7.50 -22.18
CA GLY A 201 -6.68 -7.10 -21.62
C GLY A 201 -6.50 -5.59 -21.38
N TYR A 202 -7.54 -4.77 -21.56
CA TYR A 202 -7.48 -3.32 -21.31
C TYR A 202 -8.40 -2.92 -20.16
N ALA A 203 -7.93 -2.03 -19.29
CA ALA A 203 -8.75 -1.44 -18.25
C ALA A 203 -9.71 -0.38 -18.84
N LEU A 204 -11.00 -0.50 -18.52
CA LEU A 204 -12.02 0.47 -18.91
C LEU A 204 -12.06 1.61 -17.88
N ARG A 205 -11.61 2.80 -18.30
CA ARG A 205 -11.59 4.00 -17.43
C ARG A 205 -12.98 4.37 -16.92
N ALA A 206 -14.00 4.31 -17.79
CA ALA A 206 -15.37 4.70 -17.44
C ALA A 206 -15.95 3.90 -16.24
N GLY A 207 -15.61 2.62 -16.14
CA GLY A 207 -16.04 1.76 -15.04
C GLY A 207 -15.01 1.60 -13.92
N THR A 208 -13.82 2.20 -14.03
CA THR A 208 -12.82 2.13 -12.97
C THR A 208 -13.28 2.98 -11.81
N MET A 209 -13.54 2.39 -10.64
CA MET A 209 -14.01 3.11 -9.45
C MET A 209 -13.17 2.74 -8.23
N ARG A 210 -13.03 3.66 -7.28
CA ARG A 210 -12.31 3.40 -6.03
C ARG A 210 -12.92 4.13 -4.84
N GLN A 211 -12.61 3.64 -3.65
CA GLN A 211 -13.05 4.25 -2.40
C GLN A 211 -12.09 3.91 -1.24
N PRO A 212 -11.99 4.77 -0.21
CA PRO A 212 -11.19 4.52 0.99
C PRO A 212 -11.85 3.54 1.97
N LEU A 213 -12.58 2.54 1.47
CA LEU A 213 -13.21 1.47 2.25
C LEU A 213 -12.35 0.21 2.19
N ALA A 214 -11.34 0.12 3.03
CA ALA A 214 -10.34 -0.93 3.01
C ALA A 214 -9.75 -1.18 4.41
N SER A 215 -8.71 -2.01 4.52
CA SER A 215 -8.17 -2.40 5.83
C SER A 215 -7.67 -1.23 6.66
N ALA A 216 -7.13 -0.16 6.08
CA ALA A 216 -6.62 0.97 6.86
C ALA A 216 -7.77 1.69 7.61
N LEU A 217 -8.94 1.81 6.97
CA LEU A 217 -10.13 2.37 7.63
C LEU A 217 -10.65 1.43 8.72
N VAL A 218 -10.70 0.12 8.46
CA VAL A 218 -11.09 -0.91 9.45
C VAL A 218 -10.16 -0.89 10.66
N ILE A 219 -8.84 -0.86 10.46
CA ILE A 219 -7.82 -0.75 11.52
C ILE A 219 -8.01 0.55 12.29
N SER A 220 -8.27 1.66 11.61
CA SER A 220 -8.48 2.94 12.28
C SER A 220 -9.71 2.93 13.20
N GLN A 221 -10.80 2.29 12.77
CA GLN A 221 -12.02 2.15 13.57
C GLN A 221 -11.81 1.19 14.75
N LEU A 222 -11.10 0.09 14.54
CA LEU A 222 -10.70 -0.84 15.60
C LEU A 222 -9.77 -0.18 16.63
N HIS A 223 -8.78 0.58 16.17
CA HIS A 223 -7.87 1.33 17.05
C HIS A 223 -8.65 2.32 17.90
N HIS A 224 -9.57 3.08 17.29
CA HIS A 224 -10.47 3.97 18.03
C HIS A 224 -11.31 3.21 19.06
N HIS A 225 -11.95 2.10 18.66
CA HIS A 225 -12.78 1.29 19.54
C HIS A 225 -11.99 0.71 20.73
N PHE A 226 -10.80 0.16 20.49
CA PHE A 226 -9.97 -0.39 21.57
C PHE A 226 -9.34 0.68 22.46
N SER A 227 -9.08 1.87 21.92
CA SER A 227 -8.54 2.99 22.71
C SER A 227 -9.59 3.67 23.59
N ASN A 228 -10.86 3.23 23.55
CA ASN A 228 -11.95 3.78 24.36
C ASN A 228 -12.64 2.70 25.20
N PRO A 229 -13.13 3.02 26.41
CA PRO A 229 -13.99 2.11 27.15
C PRO A 229 -15.24 1.70 26.35
N THR A 230 -15.68 0.46 26.51
CA THR A 230 -16.88 -0.10 25.89
C THR A 230 -17.86 -0.57 26.98
N PRO A 231 -19.13 -0.88 26.65
CA PRO A 231 -20.05 -1.45 27.63
C PRO A 231 -19.56 -2.76 28.27
N SER A 232 -18.71 -3.51 27.57
CA SER A 232 -18.11 -4.75 28.05
C SER A 232 -16.72 -4.57 28.69
N ARG A 233 -16.14 -3.36 28.65
CA ARG A 233 -14.75 -3.09 29.09
C ARG A 233 -14.59 -1.67 29.61
N SER A 234 -14.34 -1.53 30.91
CA SER A 234 -14.38 -0.23 31.61
C SER A 234 -13.15 0.67 31.43
N PHE A 235 -12.07 0.17 30.84
CA PHE A 235 -10.81 0.87 30.62
C PHE A 235 -10.48 0.91 29.13
N PRO A 236 -9.53 1.73 28.63
CA PRO A 236 -8.99 1.66 27.26
C PRO A 236 -7.84 0.64 27.14
N LEU A 237 -7.67 -0.01 25.99
CA LEU A 237 -6.54 -0.92 25.77
C LEU A 237 -5.30 -0.09 25.53
N SER A 238 -4.17 -0.55 26.04
CA SER A 238 -2.89 0.17 25.88
C SER A 238 -2.41 0.20 24.43
N LEU A 239 -2.77 -0.84 23.67
CA LEU A 239 -2.30 -1.12 22.30
C LEU A 239 -0.77 -1.07 22.14
N LEU A 240 -0.04 -1.20 23.25
CA LEU A 240 1.40 -1.03 23.27
C LEU A 240 2.08 -2.09 22.41
N PRO A 241 2.98 -1.70 21.49
CA PRO A 241 3.76 -2.67 20.75
C PRO A 241 4.79 -3.34 21.68
N ARG A 242 5.13 -4.60 21.37
CA ARG A 242 6.13 -5.40 22.13
C ARG A 242 7.44 -4.66 22.40
N HIS A 243 7.86 -3.78 21.49
CA HIS A 243 9.07 -2.99 21.63
C HIS A 243 9.09 -2.09 22.87
N LEU A 244 7.94 -1.67 23.37
CA LEU A 244 7.81 -0.77 24.52
C LEU A 244 7.49 -1.50 25.83
N ILE A 245 7.43 -2.84 25.79
CA ILE A 245 7.09 -3.69 26.94
C ILE A 245 8.35 -4.46 27.35
N ALA A 246 8.80 -4.25 28.59
CA ALA A 246 9.93 -4.98 29.17
C ALA A 246 9.50 -6.36 29.64
N ARG A 247 8.31 -6.44 30.23
CA ARG A 247 7.69 -7.68 30.70
C ARG A 247 6.18 -7.56 30.58
N ARG A 248 5.54 -8.50 29.88
CA ARG A 248 4.08 -8.60 29.81
C ARG A 248 3.50 -8.97 31.18
N ASP A 249 2.26 -8.57 31.43
CA ASP A 249 1.50 -9.10 32.55
C ASP A 249 1.05 -10.54 32.24
N THR A 250 1.35 -11.48 33.13
CA THR A 250 0.90 -12.89 33.01
C THR A 250 -0.07 -13.29 34.11
N THR A 251 -0.46 -12.33 34.95
CA THR A 251 -1.27 -12.54 36.15
C THR A 251 -2.68 -11.98 36.02
N ALA A 252 -2.92 -11.12 35.03
CA ALA A 252 -4.24 -10.62 34.67
C ALA A 252 -5.20 -11.78 34.37
N GLU A 253 -6.39 -11.74 34.96
CA GLU A 253 -7.50 -12.62 34.55
C GLU A 253 -8.07 -12.16 33.20
N PRO A 254 -8.73 -13.04 32.43
CA PRO A 254 -9.36 -12.65 31.17
C PRO A 254 -10.28 -11.44 31.32
N GLY A 255 -10.08 -10.41 30.50
CA GLY A 255 -10.87 -9.18 30.53
C GLY A 255 -10.46 -8.14 31.59
N SER A 256 -9.52 -8.47 32.49
CA SER A 256 -8.99 -7.50 33.46
C SER A 256 -7.90 -6.60 32.86
N GLU A 257 -7.72 -5.40 33.43
CA GLU A 257 -6.72 -4.44 32.96
C GLU A 257 -5.30 -4.96 33.24
N PRO A 258 -4.43 -5.09 32.21
CA PRO A 258 -3.08 -5.60 32.39
C PRO A 258 -2.17 -4.51 32.96
N HIS A 259 -1.14 -4.93 33.70
CA HIS A 259 -0.12 -4.03 34.25
C HIS A 259 1.28 -4.46 33.78
N PRO A 260 1.61 -4.28 32.48
CA PRO A 260 2.93 -4.63 31.96
C PRO A 260 4.01 -3.72 32.56
N THR A 261 5.23 -4.25 32.65
CA THR A 261 6.42 -3.40 32.91
C THR A 261 6.87 -2.78 31.60
N LEU A 262 6.99 -1.45 31.54
CA LEU A 262 7.35 -0.72 30.34
C LEU A 262 8.87 -0.57 30.15
N ARG A 263 9.30 -0.32 28.91
CA ARG A 263 10.68 0.01 28.55
C ARG A 263 10.94 1.50 28.72
N GLU A 264 11.19 1.92 29.96
CA GLU A 264 11.54 3.31 30.29
C GLU A 264 12.76 3.84 29.51
N ASP A 265 13.66 2.96 29.09
CA ASP A 265 14.81 3.27 28.23
C ASP A 265 14.42 3.66 26.79
N ARG A 266 13.21 3.31 26.34
CA ARG A 266 12.72 3.54 24.98
C ARG A 266 11.64 4.60 24.87
N LEU A 267 10.84 4.79 25.92
CA LEU A 267 9.71 5.72 25.90
C LEU A 267 10.12 7.16 25.49
N PRO A 268 11.19 7.77 26.04
CA PRO A 268 11.57 9.13 25.66
C PRO A 268 12.03 9.27 24.21
N GLY A 269 12.59 8.19 23.65
CA GLY A 269 13.11 8.14 22.28
C GLY A 269 12.09 7.73 21.23
N THR A 270 10.87 7.40 21.64
CA THR A 270 9.83 6.90 20.73
C THR A 270 9.09 8.08 20.13
N THR A 271 9.22 8.26 18.81
CA THR A 271 8.51 9.34 18.12
C THR A 271 7.03 9.03 17.96
N ALA A 272 6.23 10.07 17.72
CA ALA A 272 4.79 9.94 17.53
C ALA A 272 4.44 9.11 16.28
N SER A 273 5.16 9.29 15.17
CA SER A 273 4.92 8.53 13.93
C SER A 273 5.24 7.05 14.09
N TRP A 274 6.33 6.71 14.80
CA TRP A 274 6.70 5.32 15.04
C TRP A 274 5.68 4.65 15.96
N ARG A 275 5.26 5.34 17.02
CA ARG A 275 4.23 4.84 17.93
C ARG A 275 2.91 4.59 17.21
N ALA A 276 2.43 5.56 16.43
CA ALA A 276 1.19 5.45 15.68
C ALA A 276 1.23 4.27 14.68
N TRP A 277 2.33 4.10 13.95
CA TRP A 277 2.53 2.97 13.06
C TRP A 277 2.55 1.62 13.82
N ALA A 278 3.27 1.54 14.93
CA ALA A 278 3.43 0.32 15.69
C ALA A 278 2.14 -0.12 16.41
N GLU A 279 1.35 0.82 16.93
CA GLU A 279 0.03 0.56 17.51
C GLU A 279 -0.96 0.06 16.45
N GLN A 280 -0.94 0.65 15.24
CA GLN A 280 -1.73 0.11 14.12
C GLN A 280 -1.36 -1.34 13.80
N GLY A 281 -0.08 -1.71 13.86
CA GLY A 281 0.37 -3.09 13.70
C GLY A 281 -0.17 -4.05 14.78
N VAL A 282 -0.32 -3.58 16.03
CA VAL A 282 -0.96 -4.39 17.09
C VAL A 282 -2.43 -4.66 16.75
N VAL A 283 -3.14 -3.64 16.29
CA VAL A 283 -4.56 -3.76 15.88
C VAL A 283 -4.71 -4.61 14.62
N ASP A 284 -3.80 -4.47 13.66
CA ASP A 284 -3.81 -5.27 12.42
C ASP A 284 -3.62 -6.77 12.72
N ASN A 285 -2.69 -7.11 13.63
CA ASN A 285 -2.52 -8.49 14.09
C ASN A 285 -3.78 -9.05 14.76
N TRP A 286 -4.52 -8.23 15.52
CA TRP A 286 -5.80 -8.65 16.07
C TRP A 286 -6.83 -8.88 14.96
N LYS A 287 -6.91 -7.96 13.97
CA LYS A 287 -7.83 -8.07 12.82
C LYS A 287 -7.56 -9.35 12.02
N GLU A 288 -6.30 -9.68 11.74
CA GLU A 288 -5.93 -10.91 11.02
C GLU A 288 -6.24 -12.19 11.81
N ALA A 289 -6.06 -12.17 13.14
CA ALA A 289 -6.28 -13.34 13.97
C ALA A 289 -7.77 -13.57 14.32
N CYS A 290 -8.53 -12.49 14.50
CA CYS A 290 -9.87 -12.55 15.07
C CYS A 290 -10.98 -12.19 14.09
N GLY A 291 -10.71 -11.29 13.14
CA GLY A 291 -11.70 -10.71 12.23
C GLY A 291 -12.30 -11.73 11.28
N GLU A 292 -13.62 -11.67 11.11
CA GLU A 292 -14.37 -12.60 10.27
C GLU A 292 -15.59 -11.90 9.66
N VAL A 293 -15.88 -12.15 8.39
CA VAL A 293 -17.12 -11.69 7.73
C VAL A 293 -18.18 -12.77 7.86
N LEU A 294 -19.41 -12.37 8.18
CA LEU A 294 -20.54 -13.30 8.22
C LEU A 294 -20.92 -13.78 6.83
N SER A 295 -21.14 -15.10 6.71
CA SER A 295 -21.63 -15.75 5.49
C SER A 295 -23.16 -15.62 5.28
N HIS A 296 -23.79 -14.62 5.88
CA HIS A 296 -25.19 -14.28 5.69
C HIS A 296 -25.38 -12.75 5.71
N ARG A 297 -26.52 -12.27 5.20
CA ARG A 297 -26.78 -10.83 5.13
C ARG A 297 -27.16 -10.28 6.49
N GLY A 298 -26.58 -9.11 6.79
CA GLY A 298 -26.92 -8.31 7.93
C GLY A 298 -26.33 -8.88 9.22
N PHE A 299 -25.48 -8.08 9.86
CA PHE A 299 -25.12 -8.32 11.25
C PHE A 299 -26.23 -7.85 12.20
N ASP A 300 -26.50 -8.66 13.23
CA ASP A 300 -27.42 -8.32 14.32
C ASP A 300 -26.72 -8.55 15.66
N PHE A 301 -26.53 -7.47 16.41
CA PHE A 301 -25.96 -7.48 17.76
C PHE A 301 -26.75 -8.39 18.71
N ALA A 302 -28.06 -8.55 18.52
CA ALA A 302 -28.89 -9.41 19.37
C ALA A 302 -28.52 -10.89 19.23
N ASN A 303 -28.09 -11.30 18.02
CA ASN A 303 -27.68 -12.67 17.70
C ASN A 303 -26.17 -12.88 17.83
N ALA A 304 -25.39 -11.80 18.01
CA ALA A 304 -23.94 -11.86 18.11
C ALA A 304 -23.43 -12.67 19.31
N LYS A 305 -24.25 -12.84 20.35
CA LYS A 305 -23.94 -13.66 21.54
C LYS A 305 -23.80 -15.16 21.21
N ASP A 306 -24.48 -15.64 20.18
CA ASP A 306 -24.50 -17.04 19.78
C ASP A 306 -23.41 -17.34 18.72
N LEU A 307 -22.69 -16.32 18.26
CA LEU A 307 -21.58 -16.47 17.33
C LEU A 307 -20.32 -16.99 18.04
N PRO A 308 -19.46 -17.73 17.32
CA PRO A 308 -18.20 -18.21 17.86
C PRO A 308 -17.34 -17.08 18.45
N GLN A 309 -16.65 -17.39 19.53
CA GLN A 309 -15.68 -16.50 20.15
C GLN A 309 -14.26 -17.03 19.95
N VAL A 310 -13.28 -16.13 19.92
CA VAL A 310 -11.86 -16.47 19.80
C VAL A 310 -11.10 -15.81 20.93
N LEU A 311 -10.29 -16.59 21.63
CA LEU A 311 -9.33 -16.07 22.60
C LEU A 311 -8.17 -15.39 21.86
N TYR A 312 -7.86 -14.16 22.22
CA TYR A 312 -6.70 -13.44 21.72
C TYR A 312 -5.98 -12.74 22.87
N GLU A 313 -4.65 -12.70 22.80
CA GLU A 313 -3.77 -12.05 23.77
C GLU A 313 -2.97 -10.92 23.09
N PHE A 314 -3.08 -9.71 23.64
CA PHE A 314 -2.33 -8.54 23.24
C PHE A 314 -0.90 -8.56 23.81
N PRO A 315 0.04 -7.79 23.22
CA PRO A 315 1.43 -7.75 23.67
C PRO A 315 1.65 -7.46 25.16
N ASP A 316 0.77 -6.67 25.77
CA ASP A 316 0.85 -6.26 27.18
C ASP A 316 0.38 -7.35 28.16
N GLY A 317 -0.25 -8.41 27.64
CA GLY A 317 -0.84 -9.50 28.42
C GLY A 317 -2.36 -9.43 28.56
N TYR A 318 -3.01 -8.36 28.06
CA TYR A 318 -4.47 -8.33 28.01
C TYR A 318 -4.98 -9.45 27.11
N HIS A 319 -5.92 -10.24 27.62
CA HIS A 319 -6.55 -11.29 26.84
C HIS A 319 -8.02 -11.45 27.20
N GLN A 320 -8.82 -11.80 26.21
CA GLN A 320 -10.21 -12.17 26.41
C GLN A 320 -10.73 -13.00 25.23
N TYR A 321 -11.90 -13.59 25.42
CA TYR A 321 -12.68 -14.13 24.32
C TYR A 321 -13.40 -12.98 23.59
N PHE A 322 -13.00 -12.75 22.34
CA PHE A 322 -13.64 -11.79 21.45
C PHE A 322 -14.81 -12.46 20.73
N GLY A 323 -15.99 -11.83 20.73
CA GLY A 323 -17.20 -12.31 20.07
C GLY A 323 -17.69 -11.35 19.00
N GLU A 324 -18.74 -10.58 19.32
CA GLU A 324 -19.35 -9.52 18.49
C GLU A 324 -18.32 -8.68 17.69
N GLU A 325 -17.28 -8.19 18.36
CA GLU A 325 -16.23 -7.34 17.77
C GLU A 325 -15.53 -7.99 16.58
N ARG A 326 -15.46 -9.33 16.52
CA ARG A 326 -14.86 -10.08 15.41
C ARG A 326 -15.57 -9.83 14.08
N TYR A 327 -16.87 -9.54 14.14
CA TYR A 327 -17.77 -9.44 13.00
C TYR A 327 -18.18 -7.99 12.69
N ARG A 328 -18.25 -7.14 13.72
CA ARG A 328 -18.72 -5.75 13.59
C ARG A 328 -17.99 -4.93 12.56
N PHE A 329 -16.65 -4.94 12.61
CA PHE A 329 -15.81 -4.04 11.84
C PHE A 329 -15.60 -4.54 10.41
N THR A 330 -15.71 -5.84 10.20
CA THR A 330 -15.70 -6.45 8.87
C THR A 330 -17.04 -6.25 8.17
N GLU A 331 -18.15 -6.18 8.91
CA GLU A 331 -19.47 -5.82 8.38
C GLU A 331 -19.51 -4.41 7.78
N ALA A 332 -18.65 -3.49 8.25
CA ALA A 332 -18.55 -2.16 7.66
C ALA A 332 -18.15 -2.16 6.18
N LEU A 333 -17.58 -3.26 5.65
CA LEU A 333 -17.34 -3.45 4.23
C LEU A 333 -18.64 -3.62 3.40
N PHE A 334 -19.73 -4.03 4.05
CA PHE A 334 -21.02 -4.32 3.43
C PHE A 334 -22.15 -3.38 3.90
N ASP A 335 -22.00 -2.75 5.07
CA ASP A 335 -22.90 -1.70 5.56
C ASP A 335 -22.11 -0.60 6.29
N PRO A 336 -21.32 0.21 5.56
CA PRO A 336 -20.45 1.22 6.17
C PRO A 336 -21.24 2.28 6.93
N LYS A 337 -22.46 2.61 6.50
CA LYS A 337 -23.30 3.64 7.13
C LYS A 337 -23.71 3.25 8.54
N LYS A 338 -24.01 1.97 8.77
CA LYS A 338 -24.47 1.45 10.06
C LYS A 338 -23.32 1.15 11.03
N TYR A 339 -22.19 0.66 10.50
CA TYR A 339 -21.11 0.11 11.34
C TYR A 339 -19.87 0.99 11.49
N PHE A 340 -19.73 2.06 10.69
CA PHE A 340 -18.75 3.09 11.01
C PHE A 340 -19.26 4.05 12.06
N ASP A 341 -18.40 4.32 13.04
CA ASP A 341 -18.60 5.44 13.92
C ASP A 341 -18.43 6.73 13.11
N GLN A 342 -19.56 7.35 12.77
CA GLN A 342 -19.58 8.59 12.00
C GLN A 342 -19.10 9.81 12.80
N SER A 343 -18.97 9.68 14.13
CA SER A 343 -18.42 10.74 14.99
C SER A 343 -16.90 10.74 15.01
N PHE A 344 -16.26 9.62 14.66
CA PHE A 344 -14.82 9.50 14.58
C PHE A 344 -14.31 9.99 13.22
N GLU A 345 -13.36 10.94 13.24
CA GLU A 345 -12.65 11.38 12.04
C GLU A 345 -11.38 10.53 11.81
N PRO A 346 -11.28 9.77 10.70
CA PRO A 346 -10.08 9.00 10.40
C PRO A 346 -8.84 9.88 10.16
N PRO A 347 -7.63 9.30 10.28
CA PRO A 347 -6.37 9.98 10.01
C PRO A 347 -6.37 10.70 8.65
N ALA A 348 -5.66 11.84 8.58
CA ALA A 348 -5.59 12.66 7.36
C ALA A 348 -5.15 11.84 6.12
N SER A 349 -4.26 10.87 6.29
CA SER A 349 -3.79 9.97 5.22
C SER A 349 -4.90 9.17 4.55
N LEU A 350 -6.02 8.90 5.24
CA LEU A 350 -7.20 8.22 4.67
C LEU A 350 -8.23 9.20 4.11
N ARG A 351 -8.12 10.48 4.47
CA ARG A 351 -9.01 11.57 4.02
C ARG A 351 -8.55 12.20 2.71
N VAL A 352 -7.30 11.98 2.30
CA VAL A 352 -6.77 12.41 1.01
C VAL A 352 -7.25 11.44 -0.07
N THR A 353 -8.49 11.59 -0.53
CA THR A 353 -8.85 11.11 -1.85
C THR A 353 -8.46 12.20 -2.82
N SER A 354 -7.52 11.90 -3.73
CA SER A 354 -7.29 12.73 -4.90
C SER A 354 -8.65 12.93 -5.57
N SER A 355 -9.15 14.17 -5.59
CA SER A 355 -10.40 14.56 -6.23
C SER A 355 -10.24 14.40 -7.75
N GLY A 356 -10.34 13.16 -8.21
CA GLY A 356 -10.40 12.77 -9.60
C GLY A 356 -11.73 12.08 -9.86
N ASP A 357 -12.12 12.08 -11.12
CA ASP A 357 -13.28 11.32 -11.58
C ASP A 357 -13.14 9.86 -11.11
N HIS A 358 -14.23 9.30 -10.59
CA HIS A 358 -14.35 7.91 -10.13
C HIS A 358 -13.78 7.53 -8.74
N SER A 359 -13.58 8.50 -7.83
CA SER A 359 -13.26 8.21 -6.42
C SER A 359 -14.40 8.63 -5.49
N HIS A 360 -14.88 7.71 -4.64
CA HIS A 360 -15.77 8.07 -3.53
C HIS A 360 -14.96 8.70 -2.39
N SER A 361 -15.50 9.76 -1.79
CA SER A 361 -14.95 10.32 -0.55
C SER A 361 -15.27 9.41 0.65
N LEU A 362 -14.57 9.58 1.78
CA LEU A 362 -14.88 8.83 3.02
C LEU A 362 -16.35 8.96 3.48
N LYS A 363 -17.01 10.08 3.17
CA LYS A 363 -18.41 10.33 3.56
C LYS A 363 -19.41 9.64 2.62
N GLU A 364 -18.95 9.20 1.46
CA GLU A 364 -19.77 8.66 0.37
C GLU A 364 -19.36 7.23 0.00
N VAL A 365 -18.62 6.55 0.88
CA VAL A 365 -18.27 5.15 0.70
C VAL A 365 -19.54 4.30 0.61
N VAL A 366 -19.51 3.34 -0.30
CA VAL A 366 -20.61 2.41 -0.55
C VAL A 366 -20.18 0.98 -0.19
N PRO A 367 -21.12 0.07 0.09
CA PRO A 367 -20.81 -1.35 0.23
C PRO A 367 -19.97 -1.89 -0.93
N LEU A 368 -19.09 -2.87 -0.68
CA LEU A 368 -18.28 -3.48 -1.75
C LEU A 368 -19.14 -4.03 -2.91
N SER A 369 -20.32 -4.58 -2.61
CA SER A 369 -21.28 -5.04 -3.63
C SER A 369 -21.82 -3.90 -4.49
N GLN A 370 -22.05 -2.72 -3.90
CA GLN A 370 -22.50 -1.53 -4.60
C GLN A 370 -21.39 -0.94 -5.49
N LEU A 371 -20.14 -0.93 -5.01
CA LEU A 371 -18.97 -0.52 -5.81
C LEU A 371 -18.85 -1.37 -7.09
N VAL A 372 -19.00 -2.69 -6.95
CA VAL A 372 -19.04 -3.63 -8.08
C VAL A 372 -20.19 -3.32 -9.04
N HIS A 373 -21.40 -3.10 -8.50
CA HIS A 373 -22.56 -2.76 -9.29
C HIS A 373 -22.34 -1.48 -10.11
N ASP A 374 -21.90 -0.40 -9.46
CA ASP A 374 -21.74 0.92 -10.08
C ASP A 374 -20.67 0.87 -11.17
N SER A 375 -19.56 0.18 -10.92
CA SER A 375 -18.49 -0.07 -11.90
C SER A 375 -19.03 -0.77 -13.16
N ILE A 376 -19.86 -1.79 -13.00
CA ILE A 376 -20.46 -2.54 -14.10
C ILE A 376 -21.50 -1.69 -14.84
N MET A 377 -22.30 -0.89 -14.13
CA MET A 377 -23.31 -0.03 -14.74
C MET A 377 -22.71 1.15 -15.51
N ALA A 378 -21.50 1.56 -15.18
CA ALA A 378 -20.75 2.54 -15.95
C ALA A 378 -20.09 1.96 -17.23
N CYS A 379 -20.04 0.63 -17.37
CA CYS A 379 -19.56 -0.02 -18.59
C CYS A 379 -20.68 -0.17 -19.65
N ASP A 380 -20.30 -0.36 -20.90
CA ASP A 380 -21.23 -0.63 -22.00
C ASP A 380 -22.03 -1.93 -21.75
N VAL A 381 -23.30 -1.94 -22.15
CA VAL A 381 -24.23 -3.05 -21.90
C VAL A 381 -23.70 -4.39 -22.40
N ASP A 382 -22.99 -4.40 -23.52
CA ASP A 382 -22.51 -5.61 -24.19
C ASP A 382 -21.45 -6.37 -23.37
N VAL A 383 -20.68 -5.68 -22.53
CA VAL A 383 -19.62 -6.30 -21.72
C VAL A 383 -20.09 -6.70 -20.32
N ARG A 384 -21.19 -6.15 -19.82
CA ARG A 384 -21.66 -6.32 -18.43
C ARG A 384 -21.85 -7.78 -18.04
N ALA A 385 -22.48 -8.56 -18.92
CA ALA A 385 -22.74 -9.98 -18.66
C ALA A 385 -21.44 -10.79 -18.52
N SER A 386 -20.41 -10.46 -19.30
CA SER A 386 -19.09 -11.11 -19.23
C SER A 386 -18.34 -10.72 -17.96
N LEU A 387 -18.41 -9.44 -17.58
CA LEU A 387 -17.81 -8.92 -16.35
C LEU A 387 -18.44 -9.55 -15.10
N LEU A 388 -19.77 -9.66 -15.03
CA LEU A 388 -20.49 -10.29 -13.91
C LEU A 388 -20.14 -11.77 -13.72
N GLN A 389 -19.84 -12.49 -14.82
CA GLN A 389 -19.44 -13.90 -14.78
C GLN A 389 -17.94 -14.09 -14.48
N ASN A 390 -17.18 -13.00 -14.39
CA ASN A 390 -15.74 -13.01 -14.16
C ASN A 390 -15.33 -11.91 -13.17
N ILE A 391 -15.93 -11.89 -11.98
CA ILE A 391 -15.50 -10.99 -10.91
C ILE A 391 -14.31 -11.63 -10.20
N VAL A 392 -13.12 -11.04 -10.32
CA VAL A 392 -11.89 -11.52 -9.69
C VAL A 392 -11.61 -10.66 -8.47
N VAL A 393 -11.57 -11.26 -7.29
CA VAL A 393 -11.30 -10.51 -6.04
C VAL A 393 -9.87 -10.73 -5.61
N VAL A 394 -9.16 -9.63 -5.33
CA VAL A 394 -7.74 -9.60 -4.94
C VAL A 394 -7.51 -8.64 -3.76
N GLY A 395 -6.26 -8.57 -3.29
CA GLY A 395 -5.84 -7.69 -2.19
C GLY A 395 -5.64 -8.43 -0.86
N ASN A 396 -4.88 -7.85 0.07
CA ASN A 396 -4.60 -8.51 1.35
C ASN A 396 -5.81 -8.49 2.31
N THR A 397 -6.67 -7.47 2.24
CA THR A 397 -7.85 -7.34 3.11
C THR A 397 -8.92 -8.36 2.74
N PHE A 398 -8.95 -8.78 1.47
CA PHE A 398 -9.75 -9.89 0.97
C PHE A 398 -9.54 -11.20 1.76
N LEU A 399 -8.38 -11.40 2.39
CA LEU A 399 -8.08 -12.62 3.16
C LEU A 399 -8.89 -12.76 4.46
N THR A 400 -9.76 -11.79 4.77
CA THR A 400 -10.73 -11.92 5.85
C THR A 400 -11.71 -13.05 5.52
N ARG A 401 -11.76 -14.07 6.38
CA ARG A 401 -12.61 -15.25 6.19
C ARG A 401 -14.08 -14.84 5.98
N GLY A 402 -14.76 -15.46 5.03
CA GLY A 402 -16.18 -15.23 4.74
C GLY A 402 -16.48 -14.06 3.78
N LEU A 403 -15.48 -13.28 3.36
CA LEU A 403 -15.69 -12.09 2.54
C LEU A 403 -16.23 -12.44 1.14
N THR A 404 -15.69 -13.48 0.50
CA THR A 404 -16.13 -13.92 -0.84
C THR A 404 -17.57 -14.39 -0.80
N GLU A 405 -17.91 -15.25 0.17
CA GLU A 405 -19.23 -15.82 0.35
C GLU A 405 -20.26 -14.72 0.61
N ARG A 406 -19.90 -13.74 1.43
CA ARG A 406 -20.76 -12.59 1.68
C ARG A 406 -20.95 -11.73 0.44
N LEU A 407 -19.88 -11.46 -0.31
CA LEU A 407 -19.96 -10.70 -1.55
C LEU A 407 -20.86 -11.39 -2.58
N ASP A 408 -20.74 -12.71 -2.74
CA ASP A 408 -21.63 -13.50 -3.61
C ASP A 408 -23.11 -13.34 -3.22
N ILE A 409 -23.43 -13.43 -1.93
CA ILE A 409 -24.81 -13.28 -1.43
C ILE A 409 -25.34 -11.86 -1.67
N GLU A 410 -24.55 -10.83 -1.38
CA GLU A 410 -24.95 -9.43 -1.59
C GLU A 410 -25.15 -9.11 -3.07
N LEU A 411 -24.25 -9.58 -3.94
CA LEU A 411 -24.37 -9.40 -5.39
C LEU A 411 -25.57 -10.15 -5.97
N ALA A 412 -25.81 -11.40 -5.56
CA ALA A 412 -26.98 -12.17 -5.99
C ALA A 412 -28.29 -11.50 -5.56
N THR A 413 -28.29 -10.81 -4.42
CA THR A 413 -29.46 -10.06 -3.96
C THR A 413 -29.64 -8.74 -4.72
N LEU A 414 -28.55 -8.03 -4.99
CA LEU A 414 -28.57 -6.76 -5.72
C LEU A 414 -28.92 -6.94 -7.20
N LEU A 415 -28.53 -8.08 -7.79
CA LEU A 415 -28.68 -8.39 -9.21
C LEU A 415 -29.34 -9.78 -9.43
N PRO A 416 -30.61 -9.98 -9.03
CA PRO A 416 -31.24 -11.30 -8.94
C PRO A 416 -31.46 -11.98 -10.30
N SER A 417 -31.54 -11.21 -11.39
CA SER A 417 -31.74 -11.74 -12.75
C SER A 417 -30.43 -11.94 -13.51
N GLN A 418 -29.28 -11.69 -12.89
CA GLN A 418 -27.97 -11.82 -13.53
C GLN A 418 -27.26 -13.09 -13.08
N LYS A 419 -26.52 -13.71 -14.00
CA LYS A 419 -25.61 -14.80 -13.65
C LYS A 419 -24.29 -14.19 -13.17
N ILE A 420 -24.01 -14.37 -11.88
CA ILE A 420 -22.82 -13.82 -11.22
C ILE A 420 -21.87 -14.95 -10.87
N LYS A 421 -20.57 -14.72 -11.04
CA LYS A 421 -19.53 -15.62 -10.58
C LYS A 421 -18.35 -14.83 -10.04
N VAL A 422 -18.15 -14.94 -8.74
CA VAL A 422 -16.99 -14.41 -8.04
C VAL A 422 -15.90 -15.49 -7.99
N HIS A 423 -14.67 -15.08 -8.29
CA HIS A 423 -13.48 -15.91 -8.25
C HIS A 423 -12.58 -15.33 -7.15
N GLY A 424 -12.57 -15.98 -5.99
CA GLY A 424 -11.58 -15.71 -4.96
C GLY A 424 -10.24 -16.32 -5.34
N PHE A 425 -9.19 -15.51 -5.40
CA PHE A 425 -7.83 -16.00 -5.62
C PHE A 425 -7.02 -15.87 -4.32
N GLU A 426 -6.48 -16.98 -3.84
CA GLU A 426 -5.50 -16.99 -2.73
C GLU A 426 -4.11 -16.49 -3.18
N ARG A 427 -4.05 -15.39 -3.94
CA ARG A 427 -2.80 -14.82 -4.46
C ARG A 427 -2.60 -13.43 -3.88
N LYS A 428 -1.89 -13.36 -2.75
CA LYS A 428 -1.54 -12.15 -1.97
C LYS A 428 -0.82 -11.04 -2.76
N TYR A 429 -0.40 -11.34 -3.98
CA TYR A 429 0.43 -10.49 -4.84
C TYR A 429 0.03 -10.65 -6.33
N ALA A 430 -1.27 -10.77 -6.62
CA ALA A 430 -1.79 -10.95 -7.97
C ALA A 430 -1.27 -9.93 -9.02
N PRO A 431 -1.17 -8.61 -8.73
CA PRO A 431 -0.55 -7.65 -9.65
C PRO A 431 0.90 -8.02 -9.99
N TRP A 432 1.71 -8.32 -8.98
CA TRP A 432 3.11 -8.74 -9.16
C TRP A 432 3.20 -10.02 -10.00
N LEU A 433 2.36 -11.02 -9.72
CA LEU A 433 2.36 -12.28 -10.48
C LEU A 433 1.95 -12.07 -11.93
N GLY A 434 0.95 -11.22 -12.19
CA GLY A 434 0.58 -10.83 -13.55
C GLY A 434 1.74 -10.15 -14.28
N GLY A 435 2.49 -9.27 -13.59
CA GLY A 435 3.71 -8.65 -14.10
C GLY A 435 4.81 -9.68 -14.39
N SER A 436 5.04 -10.62 -13.47
CA SER A 436 6.00 -11.72 -13.64
C SER A 436 5.72 -12.57 -14.87
N ILE A 437 4.45 -12.97 -15.06
CA ILE A 437 4.04 -13.75 -16.24
C ILE A 437 4.21 -12.88 -17.50
N LEU A 438 3.67 -11.66 -17.51
CA LEU A 438 3.68 -10.80 -18.70
C LEU A 438 5.10 -10.45 -19.16
N ALA A 439 5.98 -10.09 -18.23
CA ALA A 439 7.38 -9.76 -18.51
C ALA A 439 8.21 -10.96 -18.97
N SER A 440 7.74 -12.19 -18.73
CA SER A 440 8.41 -13.43 -19.18
C SER A 440 8.02 -13.88 -20.60
N LEU A 441 7.02 -13.23 -21.21
CA LEU A 441 6.56 -13.59 -22.56
C LEU A 441 7.46 -12.97 -23.62
N GLY A 442 8.06 -13.77 -24.50
CA GLY A 442 8.88 -13.25 -25.61
C GLY A 442 8.12 -12.30 -26.55
N THR A 443 6.78 -12.43 -26.65
CA THR A 443 5.93 -11.50 -27.41
C THR A 443 5.81 -10.11 -26.77
N PHE A 444 6.13 -9.99 -25.48
CA PHE A 444 6.08 -8.73 -24.73
C PHE A 444 7.27 -7.81 -25.06
N HIS A 445 8.33 -8.32 -25.70
CA HIS A 445 9.56 -7.56 -25.93
C HIS A 445 9.36 -6.25 -26.70
N GLN A 446 8.34 -6.16 -27.55
CA GLN A 446 8.02 -4.96 -28.33
C GLN A 446 7.36 -3.84 -27.50
N LEU A 447 6.95 -4.13 -26.26
CA LEU A 447 6.26 -3.18 -25.38
C LEU A 447 7.20 -2.49 -24.39
N TRP A 448 8.41 -2.98 -24.19
CA TRP A 448 9.42 -2.29 -23.39
C TRP A 448 9.75 -0.93 -23.99
N VAL A 449 9.89 0.10 -23.15
CA VAL A 449 10.49 1.38 -23.54
C VAL A 449 11.98 1.28 -23.22
N THR A 450 12.86 1.51 -24.20
CA THR A 450 14.30 1.50 -23.96
C THR A 450 14.82 2.85 -23.45
N LYS A 451 15.99 2.85 -22.81
CA LYS A 451 16.67 4.09 -22.39
C LYS A 451 16.93 5.01 -23.58
N ASP A 452 17.41 4.46 -24.71
CA ASP A 452 17.59 5.21 -25.96
C ASP A 452 16.30 5.91 -26.41
N GLU A 453 15.16 5.21 -26.41
CA GLU A 453 13.87 5.77 -26.81
C GLU A 453 13.41 6.88 -25.86
N TYR A 454 13.65 6.72 -24.55
CA TYR A 454 13.38 7.73 -23.54
C TYR A 454 14.27 8.97 -23.71
N GLU A 455 15.56 8.80 -23.98
CA GLU A 455 16.48 9.92 -24.22
C GLU A 455 16.10 10.71 -25.49
N GLU A 456 15.59 10.03 -26.53
CA GLU A 456 15.17 10.67 -27.79
C GLU A 456 13.79 11.34 -27.69
N HIS A 457 12.81 10.69 -27.05
CA HIS A 457 11.39 11.11 -27.09
C HIS A 457 10.86 11.64 -25.75
N GLY A 458 11.65 11.54 -24.67
CA GLY A 458 11.26 11.89 -23.31
C GLY A 458 10.07 11.07 -22.78
N MET A 459 9.30 11.65 -21.87
CA MET A 459 8.15 10.99 -21.25
C MET A 459 7.01 10.60 -22.22
N ASN A 460 6.97 11.20 -23.41
CA ASN A 460 5.91 10.94 -24.38
C ASN A 460 5.86 9.47 -24.81
N ILE A 461 7.01 8.82 -25.00
CA ILE A 461 7.03 7.41 -25.41
C ILE A 461 6.48 6.49 -24.30
N VAL A 462 6.76 6.82 -23.03
CA VAL A 462 6.24 6.08 -21.87
C VAL A 462 4.72 6.19 -21.80
N HIS A 463 4.15 7.40 -21.97
CA HIS A 463 2.70 7.59 -21.98
C HIS A 463 2.00 6.92 -23.17
N GLN A 464 2.68 6.81 -24.30
CA GLN A 464 2.12 6.14 -25.48
C GLN A 464 2.10 4.62 -25.35
N ARG A 465 3.14 4.03 -24.74
CA ARG A 465 3.32 2.56 -24.67
C ARG A 465 2.72 1.94 -23.40
N CYS A 466 2.72 2.66 -22.26
CA CYS A 466 2.15 2.21 -20.99
C CYS A 466 0.75 2.84 -20.77
N LYS A 467 -0.29 2.22 -21.33
CA LYS A 467 -1.67 2.75 -21.36
C LYS A 467 -2.58 2.23 -20.27
#